data_AF-A0A6L7KR66-F1
#
_entry.id   AF-A0A6L7KR66-F1
#
_cell.length_a   1.000
_cell.length_b   1.000
_cell.length_c   1.000
_cell.angle_alpha   90.00
_cell.angle_beta   90.00
_cell.angle_gamma   90.00
#
_symmetry.space_group_name_H-M   'P 1'
#
loop_
_entity.id
_entity.type
_entity.pdbx_description
1 polymer ?
#
loop_
_entity_poly.entity_id
_entity_poly.type
_entity_poly.pdbx_seq_one_letter_code
_entity_poly.pdbx_strand_id
1 'polypeptide(L)'
;MTRSAQTEADARHVKRSDYQSCTVAFIDCKKPGSHLKRNYAIIGPGVTSSSAQVINLSEAYGFHVGASAMPAGITHNLHVHFAAEAHLIPDNCMMAE
;
A
#
# COMPACT_ATOMS: atom_id res chain seq x y z
N MET A 1 13.50 18.46 -20.39
CA MET A 1 12.07 18.20 -20.09
C MET A 1 11.26 19.44 -20.46
N THR A 2 10.14 19.28 -21.17
CA THR A 2 9.23 20.41 -21.43
C THR A 2 8.52 20.80 -20.13
N ARG A 3 8.11 22.07 -20.00
CA ARG A 3 7.38 22.56 -18.81
C ARG A 3 6.08 21.78 -18.54
N SER A 4 5.43 21.30 -19.60
CA SER A 4 4.24 20.43 -19.52
C SER A 4 4.57 19.10 -18.85
N ALA A 5 5.68 18.45 -19.24
CA ALA A 5 6.09 17.17 -18.66
C ALA A 5 6.46 17.29 -17.17
N GLN A 6 7.07 18.40 -16.76
CA GLN A 6 7.38 18.62 -15.34
C GLN A 6 6.11 18.80 -14.50
N THR A 7 5.14 19.59 -15.01
CA THR A 7 3.87 19.83 -14.30
C THR A 7 3.11 18.51 -14.09
N GLU A 8 3.07 17.64 -15.11
CA GLU A 8 2.46 16.32 -14.98
C GLU A 8 3.20 15.41 -13.99
N ALA A 9 4.54 15.44 -13.99
CA ALA A 9 5.33 14.69 -13.04
C ALA A 9 5.08 15.17 -11.60
N ASP A 10 5.02 16.48 -11.38
CA ASP A 10 4.76 17.08 -10.07
C ASP A 10 3.36 16.72 -9.55
N ALA A 11 2.35 16.69 -10.45
CA ALA A 11 0.99 16.29 -10.09
C ALA A 11 0.87 14.81 -9.71
N ARG A 12 1.77 13.94 -10.21
CA ARG A 12 1.81 12.50 -9.92
C ARG A 12 2.86 12.13 -8.87
N HIS A 13 3.56 13.11 -8.30
CA HIS A 13 4.56 12.87 -7.27
C HIS A 13 3.87 12.70 -5.90
N VAL A 14 3.79 11.46 -5.42
CA VAL A 14 3.28 11.16 -4.08
C VAL A 14 4.42 11.25 -3.06
N LYS A 15 4.33 12.20 -2.12
CA LYS A 15 5.32 12.34 -1.04
C LYS A 15 4.95 11.43 0.13
N ARG A 16 5.95 11.08 0.94
CA ARG A 16 5.74 10.30 2.18
C ARG A 16 4.76 10.98 3.15
N SER A 17 4.71 12.31 3.18
CA SER A 17 3.73 13.08 3.97
C SER A 17 2.29 12.87 3.53
N ASP A 18 2.09 12.45 2.29
CA ASP A 18 0.78 12.32 1.66
C ASP A 18 0.26 10.87 1.81
N TYR A 19 1.07 9.98 2.39
CA TYR A 19 0.67 8.60 2.65
C TYR A 19 -0.38 8.56 3.74
N GLN A 20 -1.51 7.94 3.43
CA GLN A 20 -2.57 7.69 4.40
C GLN A 20 -2.76 6.19 4.61
N SER A 21 -2.55 5.73 5.83
CA SER A 21 -2.77 4.34 6.19
C SER A 21 -4.25 4.05 6.40
N CYS A 22 -4.67 2.85 6.01
CA CYS A 22 -5.90 2.23 6.44
C CYS A 22 -5.58 1.04 7.34
N THR A 23 -6.21 0.98 8.51
CA THR A 23 -6.11 -0.14 9.46
C THR A 23 -7.16 -1.22 9.24
N VAL A 24 -8.04 -1.02 8.25
CA VAL A 24 -9.15 -1.91 7.90
C VAL A 24 -9.19 -2.19 6.39
N ALA A 25 -8.03 -2.16 5.72
CA ALA A 25 -7.91 -2.37 4.27
C ALA A 25 -8.39 -3.77 3.84
N PHE A 26 -8.21 -4.75 4.73
CA PHE A 26 -8.52 -6.15 4.47
C PHE A 26 -9.35 -6.74 5.61
N ILE A 27 -10.07 -7.83 5.32
CA ILE A 27 -10.87 -8.53 6.33
C ILE A 27 -10.02 -9.12 7.45
N ASP A 28 -8.77 -9.46 7.15
CA ASP A 28 -7.81 -10.06 8.08
C ASP A 28 -7.43 -9.12 9.24
N CYS A 29 -7.62 -7.81 9.07
CA CYS A 29 -7.40 -6.79 10.09
C CYS A 29 -8.32 -6.99 11.31
N LYS A 30 -9.38 -7.80 11.17
CA LYS A 30 -10.23 -8.22 12.29
C LYS A 30 -9.59 -9.27 13.21
N LYS A 31 -8.50 -9.93 12.79
CA LYS A 31 -7.77 -10.88 13.65
C LYS A 31 -7.03 -10.12 14.77
N PRO A 32 -6.92 -10.70 15.99
CA PRO A 32 -6.12 -10.13 17.06
C PRO A 32 -4.70 -9.77 16.57
N GLY A 33 -4.21 -8.58 16.95
CA GLY A 33 -2.94 -8.01 16.49
C GLY A 33 -2.94 -7.46 15.05
N SER A 34 -3.77 -7.98 14.14
CA SER A 34 -3.81 -7.52 12.74
C SER A 34 -4.47 -6.15 12.56
N HIS A 35 -5.29 -5.71 13.52
CA HIS A 35 -5.85 -4.35 13.55
C HIS A 35 -4.77 -3.25 13.74
N LEU A 36 -3.55 -3.63 14.11
CA LEU A 36 -2.40 -2.72 14.23
C LEU A 36 -1.64 -2.55 12.90
N LYS A 37 -1.97 -3.36 11.89
CA LYS A 37 -1.38 -3.26 10.56
C LYS A 37 -1.83 -1.97 9.90
N ARG A 38 -0.93 -1.33 9.16
CA ARG A 38 -1.21 -0.16 8.35
C ARG A 38 -0.94 -0.48 6.90
N ASN A 39 -1.95 -0.32 6.05
CA ASN A 39 -1.84 -0.52 4.63
C ASN A 39 -2.00 0.80 3.89
N TYR A 40 -1.15 1.03 2.91
CA TYR A 40 -1.09 2.26 2.12
C TYR A 40 -1.28 1.88 0.65
N ALA A 41 -2.26 2.50 -0.01
CA ALA A 41 -2.52 2.32 -1.43
C ALA A 41 -1.97 3.55 -2.19
N ILE A 42 -0.79 3.39 -2.79
CA ILE A 42 -0.08 4.51 -3.44
C ILE A 42 -0.53 4.61 -4.90
N ILE A 43 -0.50 3.49 -5.64
CA ILE A 43 -0.98 3.39 -7.03
C ILE A 43 -2.04 2.30 -7.09
N GLY A 44 -3.26 2.71 -7.41
CA GLY A 44 -4.45 1.88 -7.46
C GLY A 44 -4.83 1.26 -6.11
N PRO A 45 -6.00 0.60 -6.04
CA PRO A 45 -6.54 0.05 -4.78
C PRO A 45 -5.81 -1.20 -4.28
N GLY A 46 -5.03 -1.88 -5.13
CA GLY A 46 -4.59 -3.25 -4.84
C GLY A 46 -5.80 -4.17 -4.66
N VAL A 47 -5.80 -4.96 -3.58
CA VAL A 47 -6.87 -5.92 -3.26
C VAL A 47 -7.76 -5.47 -2.09
N THR A 48 -7.73 -4.19 -1.72
CA THR A 48 -8.55 -3.64 -0.63
C THR A 48 -10.05 -3.69 -0.97
N SER A 49 -10.87 -4.04 0.01
CA SER A 49 -12.35 -3.94 -0.10
C SER A 49 -12.93 -2.82 0.77
N SER A 50 -12.06 -2.04 1.42
CA SER A 50 -12.44 -1.02 2.38
C SER A 50 -12.73 0.31 1.70
N SER A 51 -13.93 0.85 1.91
CA SER A 51 -14.28 2.21 1.48
C SER A 51 -13.50 3.31 2.22
N ALA A 52 -12.86 2.96 3.34
CA ALA A 52 -12.01 3.88 4.09
C ALA A 52 -10.58 3.97 3.53
N GLN A 53 -10.19 3.12 2.58
CA GLN A 53 -8.87 3.18 1.98
C GLN A 53 -8.75 4.40 1.07
N VAL A 54 -7.83 5.29 1.42
CA VAL A 54 -7.39 6.36 0.52
C VAL A 54 -6.38 5.80 -0.47
N ILE A 55 -6.55 6.14 -1.74
CA ILE A 55 -5.69 5.76 -2.85
C ILE A 55 -5.06 7.04 -3.40
N ASN A 56 -3.73 7.16 -3.36
CA ASN A 56 -3.07 8.40 -3.76
C ASN A 56 -3.19 8.68 -5.27
N LEU A 57 -2.96 7.67 -6.11
CA LEU A 57 -3.16 7.71 -7.57
C LEU A 57 -4.15 6.62 -7.96
N SER A 58 -5.38 7.00 -8.27
CA SER A 58 -6.50 6.06 -8.51
C SER A 58 -6.60 5.53 -9.93
N GLU A 59 -5.87 6.13 -10.86
CA GLU A 59 -5.89 5.74 -12.27
C GLU A 59 -5.37 4.29 -12.44
N ALA A 60 -5.94 3.58 -13.41
CA ALA A 60 -5.56 2.20 -13.69
C ALA A 60 -4.30 2.18 -14.57
N TYR A 61 -3.20 1.63 -14.04
CA TYR A 61 -1.92 1.51 -14.74
C TYR A 61 -1.50 0.06 -15.05
N GLY A 62 -2.37 -0.92 -14.80
CA GLY A 62 -2.08 -2.34 -14.99
C GLY A 62 -1.19 -2.97 -13.91
N PHE A 63 -0.80 -2.20 -12.89
CA PHE A 63 -0.12 -2.66 -11.70
C PHE A 63 -0.58 -1.84 -10.49
N HIS A 64 -0.25 -2.34 -9.30
CA HIS A 64 -0.52 -1.67 -8.03
C HIS A 64 0.78 -1.45 -7.26
N VAL A 65 0.87 -0.35 -6.53
CA VAL A 65 1.96 -0.09 -5.59
C VAL A 65 1.35 0.28 -4.26
N GLY A 66 1.76 -0.43 -3.23
CA GLY A 66 1.36 -0.14 -1.87
C GLY A 66 2.52 -0.32 -0.90
N ALA A 67 2.25 -0.01 0.36
CA ALA A 67 3.14 -0.34 1.45
C ALA A 67 2.33 -0.96 2.58
N SER A 68 2.95 -1.85 3.33
CA SER A 68 2.39 -2.36 4.58
C SER A 68 3.39 -2.14 5.70
N ALA A 69 2.89 -1.77 6.87
CA ALA A 69 3.67 -1.65 8.09
C ALA A 69 2.97 -2.41 9.21
N MET A 70 3.73 -3.26 9.90
CA MET A 70 3.22 -4.11 10.95
C MET A 70 4.16 -4.03 12.17
N PRO A 71 3.64 -4.08 13.41
CA PRO A 71 4.49 -4.15 14.60
C PRO A 71 5.35 -5.42 14.62
N ALA A 72 6.45 -5.37 15.37
CA ALA A 72 7.29 -6.55 15.59
C ALA A 72 6.47 -7.70 16.21
N GLY A 73 6.69 -8.92 15.71
CA GLY A 73 5.98 -10.12 16.17
C GLY A 73 4.60 -10.34 15.56
N ILE A 74 4.14 -9.46 14.66
CA ILE A 74 2.89 -9.65 13.91
C ILE A 74 3.21 -10.21 12.52
N THR A 75 2.74 -11.42 12.24
CA THR A 75 2.82 -12.03 10.91
C THR A 75 1.71 -11.53 10.00
N HIS A 76 2.01 -11.35 8.72
CA HIS A 76 0.97 -11.14 7.72
C HIS A 76 0.05 -12.36 7.66
N ASN A 77 -1.22 -12.16 7.28
CA ASN A 77 -2.13 -13.29 7.20
C ASN A 77 -1.98 -13.93 5.82
N LEU A 78 -1.92 -15.26 5.79
CA LEU A 78 -1.84 -16.01 4.53
C LEU A 78 -3.01 -15.67 3.62
N HIS A 79 -2.69 -15.44 2.35
CA HIS A 79 -3.65 -15.21 1.28
C HIS A 79 -3.03 -15.69 -0.04
N VAL A 80 -3.83 -15.66 -1.10
CA VAL A 80 -3.42 -16.11 -2.44
C VAL A 80 -3.57 -14.97 -3.42
N HIS A 81 -2.62 -14.89 -4.35
CA HIS A 81 -2.65 -13.97 -5.47
C HIS A 81 -2.77 -14.72 -6.79
N PHE A 82 -3.43 -14.09 -7.74
CA PHE A 82 -3.52 -14.55 -9.13
C PHE A 82 -2.68 -13.67 -10.08
N ALA A 83 -1.91 -12.74 -9.52
CA ALA A 83 -0.93 -11.89 -10.19
C ALA A 83 0.42 -11.99 -9.44
N ALA A 84 1.51 -11.56 -10.07
CA ALA A 84 2.81 -11.52 -9.42
C ALA A 84 2.86 -10.40 -8.37
N GLU A 85 3.36 -10.72 -7.17
CA GLU A 85 3.66 -9.75 -6.11
C GLU A 85 5.17 -9.74 -5.84
N ALA A 86 5.73 -8.56 -5.60
CA ALA A 86 7.14 -8.39 -5.28
C ALA A 86 7.29 -7.38 -4.13
N HIS A 87 8.19 -7.65 -3.20
CA HIS A 87 8.37 -6.85 -1.99
C HIS A 87 9.77 -6.24 -1.95
N LEU A 88 9.83 -4.94 -1.64
CA LEU A 88 11.08 -4.23 -1.34
C LEU A 88 11.13 -3.95 0.15
N ILE A 89 12.18 -4.45 0.80
CA ILE A 89 12.32 -4.42 2.25
C ILE A 89 13.40 -3.39 2.59
N PRO A 90 13.03 -2.26 3.21
CA PRO A 90 14.02 -1.29 3.65
C PRO A 90 14.95 -1.88 4.70
N ASP A 91 16.15 -1.31 4.80
CA ASP A 91 17.08 -1.65 5.87
C ASP A 91 16.41 -1.55 7.24
N ASN A 92 16.77 -2.48 8.13
CA ASN A 92 16.19 -2.65 9.47
C ASN A 92 14.70 -3.03 9.51
N CYS A 93 14.11 -3.48 8.40
CA CYS A 93 12.80 -4.13 8.37
C CYS A 93 12.94 -5.63 8.11
N MET A 94 12.01 -6.42 8.65
CA MET A 94 11.90 -7.85 8.37
C MET A 94 10.65 -8.12 7.54
N MET A 95 10.75 -9.06 6.61
CA MET A 95 9.56 -9.64 6.01
C MET A 95 8.86 -10.56 6.98
N ALA A 96 7.54 -10.41 7.05
CA ALA A 96 6.68 -11.19 7.91
C ALA A 96 5.48 -11.65 7.09
N GLU A 97 5.72 -12.58 6.16
CA GLU A 97 4.67 -13.33 5.46
C GLU A 97 4.29 -14.61 6.20
#